data_AF-E1R206-F1
#
_entry.id   AF-E1R206-F1
#
_cell.length_a   1.000
_cell.length_b   1.000
_cell.length_c   1.000
_cell.angle_alpha   90.00
_cell.angle_beta   90.00
_cell.angle_gamma   90.00
#
_symmetry.space_group_name_H-M   'P 1'
#
loop_
_entity.id
_entity.type
_entity.pdbx_description
1 polymer ?
#
loop_
_entity_poly.entity_id
_entity_poly.type
_entity_poly.pdbx_seq_one_letter_code
_entity_poly.pdbx_strand_id
1 'polypeptide(L)'
;MNITDITVDDIIEEQETAEETGLEKLKGDIDEVISRMEALSIQSDEQLAEAGEWLVKNKQTQKIVKDHFEPERKETYAAYKAVTDQIKKYTDILTKAERTVKKKMGAYQAEQDRLRIEAAEKQRKEAEKEREQSRKDGNSAPVIPLPPEKKEEPVKIEGVSFSENWTFIIEETDKIPREYMVPDEKKIRQVVKALKADTNIPGIKVYAEKTVSART
;
A
#
# COMPACT_ATOMS: atom_id res chain seq x y z
N MET A 1 -40.31 9.15 -25.04
CA MET A 1 -40.97 9.23 -23.71
C MET A 1 -40.14 10.26 -22.97
N ASN A 2 -40.66 11.47 -22.75
CA ASN A 2 -39.81 12.63 -22.44
C ASN A 2 -39.11 12.46 -21.08
N ILE A 3 -37.79 12.33 -21.13
CA ILE A 3 -36.93 12.31 -19.95
C ILE A 3 -36.94 13.72 -19.37
N THR A 4 -37.56 13.90 -18.20
CA THR A 4 -37.62 15.18 -17.51
C THR A 4 -36.21 15.61 -17.10
N ASP A 5 -35.77 16.74 -17.63
CA ASP A 5 -34.51 17.39 -17.27
C ASP A 5 -34.61 17.84 -15.80
N ILE A 6 -33.84 17.23 -14.91
CA ILE A 6 -33.58 17.81 -13.57
C ILE A 6 -32.60 18.96 -13.81
N THR A 7 -33.07 20.18 -13.60
CA THR A 7 -32.26 21.37 -13.83
C THR A 7 -31.51 21.78 -12.56
N VAL A 8 -30.34 22.40 -12.75
CA VAL A 8 -29.47 22.85 -11.65
C VAL A 8 -30.15 23.92 -10.79
N ASP A 9 -31.10 24.67 -11.34
CA ASP A 9 -31.87 25.67 -10.60
C ASP A 9 -32.75 25.03 -9.51
N ASP A 10 -33.28 23.82 -9.74
CA ASP A 10 -34.01 23.04 -8.72
C ASP A 10 -33.11 22.58 -7.56
N ILE A 11 -31.79 22.51 -7.80
CA ILE A 11 -30.79 22.06 -6.82
C ILE A 11 -30.28 23.22 -5.96
N ILE A 12 -30.32 24.46 -6.47
CA ILE A 12 -29.68 25.63 -5.84
C ILE A 12 -30.64 26.42 -4.93
N GLU A 13 -31.94 26.47 -5.23
CA GLU A 13 -32.89 27.33 -4.49
C GLU A 13 -33.21 26.83 -3.05
N GLU A 14 -32.83 25.60 -2.70
CA GLU A 14 -33.23 24.94 -1.44
C GLU A 14 -32.20 25.08 -0.29
N GLN A 15 -31.13 25.87 -0.47
CA GLN A 15 -30.01 25.93 0.48
C GLN A 15 -30.20 26.85 1.70
N GLU A 16 -31.26 27.66 1.82
CA GLU A 16 -31.38 28.57 2.97
C GLU A 16 -32.30 28.09 4.11
N THR A 17 -33.01 26.98 3.96
CA THR A 17 -33.77 26.40 5.08
C THR A 17 -33.82 24.88 4.98
N ALA A 18 -33.05 24.21 5.86
CA ALA A 18 -33.12 22.79 6.20
C ALA A 18 -32.13 21.84 5.47
N GLU A 19 -30.88 21.86 5.95
CA GLU A 19 -29.76 21.01 5.48
C GLU A 19 -30.02 19.49 5.57
N GLU A 20 -30.92 19.01 6.44
CA GLU A 20 -31.23 17.58 6.55
C GLU A 20 -32.31 17.14 5.53
N THR A 21 -33.35 17.95 5.31
CA THR A 21 -34.42 17.65 4.36
C THR A 21 -34.01 17.83 2.89
N GLY A 22 -33.14 18.78 2.56
CA GLY A 22 -32.72 19.01 1.16
C GLY A 22 -31.84 17.90 0.60
N LEU A 23 -30.93 17.35 1.41
CA LEU A 23 -30.09 16.19 1.04
C LEU A 23 -30.90 14.90 0.92
N GLU A 24 -31.85 14.67 1.83
CA GLU A 24 -32.78 13.53 1.75
C GLU A 24 -33.64 13.58 0.48
N LYS A 25 -34.08 14.78 0.09
CA LYS A 25 -34.90 15.03 -1.11
C LYS A 25 -34.08 14.85 -2.39
N LEU A 26 -32.88 15.41 -2.45
CA LEU A 26 -31.95 15.20 -3.56
C LEU A 26 -31.60 13.71 -3.74
N LYS A 27 -31.41 12.98 -2.63
CA LYS A 27 -31.21 11.54 -2.65
C LYS A 27 -32.44 10.80 -3.19
N GLY A 28 -33.64 11.19 -2.77
CA GLY A 28 -34.90 10.66 -3.29
C GLY A 28 -35.06 10.87 -4.79
N ASP A 29 -34.74 12.06 -5.28
CA ASP A 29 -34.80 12.40 -6.71
C ASP A 29 -33.76 11.61 -7.52
N ILE A 30 -32.55 11.40 -6.97
CA ILE A 30 -31.52 10.54 -7.56
C ILE A 30 -31.99 9.08 -7.61
N ASP A 31 -32.58 8.56 -6.54
CA ASP A 31 -33.06 7.18 -6.48
C ASP A 31 -34.23 6.95 -7.46
N GLU A 32 -35.10 7.94 -7.66
CA GLU A 32 -36.16 7.88 -8.67
C GLU A 32 -35.59 7.86 -10.11
N VAL A 33 -34.56 8.68 -10.37
CA VAL A 33 -33.85 8.67 -11.67
C VAL A 33 -33.15 7.33 -11.91
N ILE A 34 -32.50 6.75 -10.89
CA ILE A 34 -31.85 5.44 -10.99
C ILE A 34 -32.88 4.35 -11.28
N SER A 35 -33.98 4.31 -10.55
CA SER A 35 -35.06 3.33 -10.75
C SER A 35 -35.64 3.37 -12.16
N ARG A 36 -35.83 4.58 -12.71
CA ARG A 36 -36.30 4.77 -14.10
C ARG A 36 -35.24 4.38 -15.14
N MET A 37 -33.95 4.55 -14.83
CA MET A 37 -32.84 4.11 -15.69
C MET A 37 -32.67 2.59 -15.70
N GLU A 38 -32.89 1.93 -14.56
CA GLU A 38 -32.87 0.46 -14.46
C GLU A 38 -34.04 -0.19 -15.23
N ALA A 39 -35.19 0.49 -15.27
CA ALA A 39 -36.34 0.05 -16.06
C ALA A 39 -36.24 0.40 -17.56
N LEU A 40 -35.25 1.20 -17.97
CA LEU A 40 -35.09 1.65 -19.34
C LEU A 40 -34.55 0.51 -20.23
N SER A 41 -35.39 0.02 -21.14
CA SER A 41 -35.01 -0.95 -22.16
C SER A 41 -34.84 -0.23 -23.50
N ILE A 42 -33.60 -0.15 -23.99
CA ILE A 42 -33.28 0.47 -25.29
C ILE A 42 -33.45 -0.60 -26.37
N GLN A 43 -34.51 -0.46 -27.17
CA GLN A 43 -34.88 -1.41 -28.24
C GLN A 43 -34.93 -0.76 -29.63
N SER A 44 -34.70 0.56 -29.74
CA SER A 44 -34.64 1.29 -31.02
C SER A 44 -33.48 2.28 -31.08
N ASP A 45 -33.12 2.68 -32.31
CA ASP A 45 -32.07 3.66 -32.57
C ASP A 45 -32.44 5.05 -32.03
N GLU A 46 -33.71 5.45 -32.10
CA GLU A 46 -34.20 6.67 -31.44
C GLU A 46 -34.03 6.64 -29.91
N GLN A 47 -34.31 5.50 -29.26
CA GLN A 47 -34.12 5.35 -27.81
C GLN A 47 -32.64 5.37 -27.43
N LEU A 48 -31.75 4.87 -28.31
CA LEU A 48 -30.31 4.95 -28.13
C LEU A 48 -29.81 6.40 -28.20
N ALA A 49 -30.35 7.20 -29.14
CA ALA A 49 -30.03 8.62 -29.27
C ALA A 49 -30.50 9.44 -28.06
N GLU A 50 -31.76 9.26 -27.63
CA GLU A 50 -32.31 9.93 -26.44
C GLU A 50 -31.52 9.57 -25.17
N ALA A 51 -31.17 8.29 -24.98
CA ALA A 51 -30.33 7.85 -23.87
C ALA A 51 -28.92 8.45 -23.92
N GLY A 52 -28.35 8.59 -25.13
CA GLY A 52 -27.06 9.23 -25.35
C GLY A 52 -27.06 10.71 -24.95
N GLU A 53 -28.08 11.47 -25.36
CA GLU A 53 -28.24 12.89 -25.00
C GLU A 53 -28.42 13.08 -23.50
N TRP A 54 -29.26 12.26 -22.87
CA TRP A 54 -29.43 12.29 -21.43
C TRP A 54 -28.12 11.99 -20.69
N LEU A 55 -27.35 11.00 -21.15
CA LEU A 55 -26.09 10.62 -20.52
C LEU A 55 -25.05 11.76 -20.59
N VAL A 56 -25.05 12.55 -21.68
CA VAL A 56 -24.23 13.77 -21.78
C VAL A 56 -24.69 14.85 -20.80
N LYS A 57 -26.01 15.13 -20.71
CA LYS A 57 -26.56 16.10 -19.74
C LYS A 57 -26.25 15.70 -18.29
N ASN A 58 -26.43 14.44 -17.93
CA ASN A 58 -26.09 13.91 -16.60
C ASN A 58 -24.60 14.16 -16.26
N LYS A 59 -23.70 13.96 -17.21
CA LYS A 59 -22.27 14.26 -16.99
C LYS A 59 -22.00 15.75 -16.80
N GLN A 60 -22.74 16.64 -17.46
CA GLN A 60 -22.65 18.09 -17.23
C GLN A 60 -23.13 18.45 -15.83
N THR A 61 -24.27 17.91 -15.39
CA THR A 61 -24.78 18.13 -14.03
C THR A 61 -23.80 17.60 -12.97
N GLN A 62 -23.22 16.41 -13.16
CA GLN A 62 -22.16 15.89 -12.28
C GLN A 62 -20.94 16.82 -12.19
N LYS A 63 -20.58 17.48 -13.30
CA LYS A 63 -19.47 18.44 -13.33
C LYS A 63 -19.82 19.70 -12.55
N ILE A 64 -21.02 20.24 -12.74
CA ILE A 64 -21.49 21.44 -12.03
C ILE A 64 -21.50 21.21 -10.51
N VAL A 65 -22.03 20.06 -10.06
CA VAL A 65 -22.01 19.69 -8.63
C VAL A 65 -20.58 19.64 -8.11
N LYS A 66 -19.65 19.01 -8.85
CA LYS A 66 -18.23 18.96 -8.44
C LYS A 66 -17.60 20.34 -8.38
N ASP A 67 -17.84 21.17 -9.39
CA ASP A 67 -17.27 22.52 -9.49
C ASP A 67 -17.84 23.43 -8.38
N HIS A 68 -19.07 23.21 -7.94
CA HIS A 68 -19.69 23.92 -6.81
C HIS A 68 -19.03 23.60 -5.48
N PHE A 69 -18.76 22.32 -5.19
CA PHE A 69 -18.09 21.90 -3.94
C PHE A 69 -16.55 21.97 -4.01
N GLU A 70 -15.98 22.23 -5.17
CA GLU A 70 -14.53 22.33 -5.36
C GLU A 70 -13.86 23.42 -4.50
N PRO A 71 -14.42 24.64 -4.35
CA PRO A 71 -13.85 25.69 -3.50
C PRO A 71 -13.83 25.27 -2.02
N GLU A 72 -14.94 24.75 -1.50
CA GLU A 72 -15.05 24.27 -0.11
C GLU A 72 -14.05 23.13 0.15
N ARG A 73 -13.99 22.15 -0.76
CA ARG A 73 -13.02 21.05 -0.68
C ARG A 73 -11.58 21.56 -0.66
N LYS A 74 -11.24 22.54 -1.50
CA LYS A 74 -9.89 23.15 -1.54
C LYS A 74 -9.56 23.86 -0.24
N GLU A 75 -10.50 24.60 0.33
CA GLU A 75 -10.32 25.30 1.60
C GLU A 75 -10.09 24.32 2.75
N THR A 76 -10.95 23.31 2.90
CA THR A 76 -10.78 22.28 3.93
C THR A 76 -9.50 21.49 3.74
N TYR A 77 -9.14 21.15 2.49
CA TYR A 77 -7.89 20.46 2.19
C TYR A 77 -6.67 21.33 2.54
N ALA A 78 -6.72 22.64 2.31
CA ALA A 78 -5.64 23.54 2.69
C ALA A 78 -5.44 23.57 4.22
N ALA A 79 -6.52 23.62 5.00
CA ALA A 79 -6.46 23.54 6.46
C ALA A 79 -5.93 22.18 6.94
N TYR A 80 -6.46 21.08 6.41
CA TYR A 80 -5.98 19.72 6.69
C TYR A 80 -4.49 19.56 6.38
N LYS A 81 -4.07 20.05 5.21
CA LYS A 81 -2.68 20.00 4.76
C LYS A 81 -1.78 20.83 5.66
N ALA A 82 -2.20 22.02 6.09
CA ALA A 82 -1.42 22.86 7.00
C ALA A 82 -1.15 22.15 8.34
N VAL A 83 -2.17 21.52 8.93
CA VAL A 83 -2.03 20.72 10.16
C VAL A 83 -1.12 19.52 9.93
N THR A 84 -1.32 18.79 8.82
CA THR A 84 -0.50 17.63 8.47
C THR A 84 0.97 18.01 8.26
N ASP A 85 1.24 19.14 7.61
CA ASP A 85 2.59 19.66 7.40
C ASP A 85 3.24 20.08 8.73
N GLN A 86 2.48 20.66 9.67
CA GLN A 86 2.97 20.99 11.00
C GLN A 86 3.30 19.74 11.81
N ILE A 87 2.43 18.72 11.80
CA ILE A 87 2.70 17.42 12.42
C ILE A 87 3.99 16.84 11.83
N LYS A 88 4.08 16.79 10.50
CA LYS A 88 5.24 16.27 9.79
C LYS A 88 6.54 16.99 10.17
N LYS A 89 6.53 18.31 10.30
CA LYS A 89 7.71 19.10 10.72
C LYS A 89 8.32 18.60 12.03
N TYR A 90 7.48 18.27 13.02
CA TYR A 90 7.96 17.77 14.32
C TYR A 90 8.24 16.27 14.28
N THR A 91 7.36 15.49 13.67
CA THR A 91 7.53 14.04 13.53
C THR A 91 8.81 13.70 12.77
N ASP A 92 9.16 14.42 11.70
CA ASP A 92 10.39 14.17 10.94
C ASP A 92 11.66 14.35 11.80
N ILE A 93 11.67 15.34 12.70
CA ILE A 93 12.79 15.57 13.65
C ILE A 93 12.85 14.41 14.65
N LEU A 94 11.72 14.01 15.21
CA LEU A 94 11.64 12.89 16.16
C LEU A 94 12.04 11.57 15.49
N THR A 95 11.55 11.30 14.29
CA THR A 95 11.94 10.13 13.48
C THR A 95 13.44 10.15 13.16
N LYS A 96 14.04 11.31 12.89
CA LYS A 96 15.49 11.44 12.70
C LYS A 96 16.26 11.13 13.99
N ALA A 97 15.80 11.63 15.13
CA ALA A 97 16.39 11.34 16.43
C ALA A 97 16.29 9.84 16.75
N GLU A 98 15.10 9.25 16.58
CA GLU A 98 14.84 7.82 16.73
C GLU A 98 15.76 6.98 15.86
N ARG A 99 15.87 7.29 14.56
CA ARG A 99 16.80 6.61 13.63
C ARG A 99 18.24 6.69 14.10
N THR A 100 18.66 7.84 14.63
CA THR A 100 20.02 8.06 15.12
C THR A 100 20.30 7.18 16.34
N VAL A 101 19.36 7.12 17.29
CA VAL A 101 19.48 6.28 18.49
C VAL A 101 19.45 4.80 18.12
N LYS A 102 18.51 4.36 17.28
CA LYS A 102 18.45 2.97 16.76
C LYS A 102 19.76 2.55 16.10
N LYS A 103 20.37 3.42 15.29
CA LYS A 103 21.68 3.15 14.68
C LYS A 103 22.79 2.96 15.73
N LYS A 104 22.83 3.83 16.75
CA LYS A 104 23.82 3.70 17.85
C LYS A 104 23.59 2.43 18.67
N MET A 105 22.34 2.10 18.98
CA MET A 105 21.97 0.86 19.68
C MET A 105 22.37 -0.38 18.88
N GLY A 106 22.08 -0.40 17.57
CA GLY A 106 22.51 -1.47 16.68
C GLY A 106 24.03 -1.61 16.58
N ALA A 107 24.77 -0.50 16.52
CA ALA A 107 26.24 -0.51 16.50
C ALA A 107 26.83 -1.06 17.81
N TYR A 108 26.26 -0.67 18.96
CA TYR A 108 26.65 -1.21 20.26
C TYR A 108 26.38 -2.71 20.36
N GLN A 109 25.21 -3.17 19.91
CA GLN A 109 24.88 -4.60 19.92
C GLN A 109 25.83 -5.39 19.02
N ALA A 110 26.13 -4.90 17.81
CA ALA A 110 27.09 -5.54 16.91
C ALA A 110 28.50 -5.63 17.50
N GLU A 111 28.94 -4.59 18.22
CA GLU A 111 30.22 -4.60 18.93
C GLU A 111 30.22 -5.62 20.08
N GLN A 112 29.15 -5.67 20.86
CA GLN A 112 28.96 -6.66 21.92
C GLN A 112 28.96 -8.09 21.35
N ASP A 113 28.28 -8.33 20.23
CA ASP A 113 28.27 -9.63 19.57
C ASP A 113 29.66 -10.00 19.05
N ARG A 114 30.41 -9.05 18.47
CA ARG A 114 31.81 -9.26 18.03
C ARG A 114 32.71 -9.65 19.20
N LEU A 115 32.64 -8.94 20.31
CA LEU A 115 33.41 -9.23 21.52
C LEU A 115 33.08 -10.63 22.08
N ARG A 116 31.80 -11.03 22.07
CA ARG A 116 31.39 -12.39 22.48
C ARG A 116 31.96 -13.46 21.55
N ILE A 117 31.95 -13.24 20.24
CA ILE A 117 32.52 -14.20 19.27
C ILE A 117 34.04 -14.33 19.47
N GLU A 118 34.75 -13.21 19.63
CA GLU A 118 36.20 -13.20 19.82
C GLU A 118 36.62 -13.87 21.15
N ALA A 119 35.90 -13.60 22.24
CA ALA A 119 36.13 -14.26 23.53
C ALA A 119 35.93 -15.79 23.42
N ALA A 120 34.84 -16.22 22.79
CA ALA A 120 34.56 -17.64 22.56
C ALA A 120 35.61 -18.31 21.67
N GLU A 121 36.11 -17.62 20.64
CA GLU A 121 37.17 -18.14 19.76
C GLU A 121 38.51 -18.26 20.50
N LYS A 122 38.86 -17.26 21.33
CA LYS A 122 40.07 -17.28 22.15
C LYS A 122 40.05 -18.42 23.16
N GLN A 123 38.93 -18.60 23.86
CA GLN A 123 38.74 -19.73 24.78
C GLN A 123 38.83 -21.08 24.07
N ARG A 124 38.25 -21.21 22.86
CA ARG A 124 38.39 -22.43 22.06
C ARG A 124 39.84 -22.72 21.68
N LYS A 125 40.60 -21.69 21.24
CA LYS A 125 42.02 -21.82 20.89
C LYS A 125 42.89 -22.19 22.09
N GLU A 126 42.64 -21.59 23.26
CA GLU A 126 43.36 -21.91 24.50
C GLU A 126 43.08 -23.35 24.95
N ALA A 127 41.82 -23.76 24.94
CA ALA A 127 41.42 -25.14 25.25
C ALA A 127 42.00 -26.15 24.26
N GLU A 128 42.11 -25.82 22.97
CA GLU A 128 42.71 -26.70 21.97
C GLU A 128 44.23 -26.83 22.14
N LYS A 129 44.93 -25.73 22.47
CA LYS A 129 46.37 -25.77 22.79
C LYS A 129 46.64 -26.60 24.04
N GLU A 130 45.84 -26.45 25.09
CA GLU A 130 45.98 -27.22 26.33
C GLU A 130 45.70 -28.72 26.09
N ARG A 131 44.73 -29.05 25.23
CA ARG A 131 44.47 -30.43 24.78
C ARG A 131 45.63 -31.00 23.97
N GLU A 132 46.21 -30.22 23.06
CA GLU A 132 47.34 -30.65 22.25
C GLU A 132 48.60 -30.88 23.10
N GLN A 133 48.84 -30.01 24.08
CA GLN A 133 49.92 -30.18 25.07
C GLN A 133 49.70 -31.42 25.94
N SER A 134 48.49 -31.60 26.50
CA SER A 134 48.15 -32.78 27.30
C SER A 134 48.27 -34.10 26.52
N ARG A 135 47.94 -34.08 25.21
CA ARG A 135 48.14 -35.22 24.31
C ARG A 135 49.63 -35.52 24.05
N LYS A 136 50.46 -34.48 23.91
CA LYS A 136 51.92 -34.62 23.71
C LYS A 136 52.62 -35.12 24.98
N ASP A 137 52.16 -34.69 26.15
CA ASP A 137 52.74 -35.06 27.45
C ASP A 137 52.27 -36.43 27.97
N GLY A 138 51.45 -37.17 27.20
CA GLY A 138 51.02 -38.53 27.54
C GLY A 138 50.06 -38.63 28.75
N ASN A 139 49.62 -37.50 29.30
CA ASN A 139 48.72 -37.44 30.44
C ASN A 139 47.26 -37.30 29.95
N SER A 140 46.54 -38.41 29.89
CA SER A 140 45.10 -38.42 29.60
C SER A 140 44.29 -37.89 30.79
N ALA A 141 44.30 -36.57 30.99
CA ALA A 141 43.45 -35.91 31.98
C ALA A 141 41.97 -35.87 31.52
N PRO A 142 41.00 -35.99 32.44
CA PRO A 142 39.57 -36.06 32.11
C PRO A 142 39.07 -34.77 31.47
N VAL A 143 38.22 -34.92 30.47
CA VAL A 143 37.54 -33.82 29.77
C VAL A 143 36.66 -33.06 30.78
N ILE A 144 37.14 -31.93 31.29
CA ILE A 144 36.26 -30.94 31.92
C ILE A 144 35.70 -30.10 30.75
N PRO A 145 34.41 -30.23 30.41
CA PRO A 145 33.79 -29.31 29.46
C PRO A 145 33.91 -27.90 30.02
N LEU A 146 34.46 -26.96 29.25
CA LEU A 146 34.46 -25.55 29.61
C LEU A 146 33.03 -25.18 30.05
N PRO A 147 32.84 -24.56 31.23
CA PRO A 147 31.54 -24.06 31.64
C PRO A 147 30.97 -23.21 30.51
N PRO A 148 29.71 -23.41 30.09
CA PRO A 148 29.11 -22.55 29.08
C PRO A 148 29.18 -21.12 29.59
N GLU A 149 29.92 -20.29 28.85
CA GLU A 149 30.03 -18.86 29.12
C GLU A 149 28.59 -18.32 29.26
N LYS A 150 28.29 -17.80 30.45
CA LYS A 150 26.97 -17.34 30.82
C LYS A 150 26.58 -16.30 29.78
N LYS A 151 25.66 -16.64 28.88
CA LYS A 151 25.10 -15.69 27.90
C LYS A 151 24.58 -14.52 28.72
N GLU A 152 25.30 -13.41 28.74
CA GLU A 152 24.77 -12.17 29.27
C GLU A 152 23.59 -11.83 28.38
N GLU A 153 22.39 -12.07 28.89
CA GLU A 153 21.16 -11.78 28.19
C GLU A 153 21.18 -10.28 27.85
N PRO A 154 20.91 -9.90 26.59
CA PRO A 154 20.95 -8.50 26.21
C PRO A 154 20.02 -7.73 27.15
N VAL A 155 20.52 -6.60 27.68
CA VAL A 155 19.78 -5.77 28.62
C VAL A 155 18.39 -5.49 28.06
N LYS A 156 17.38 -6.12 28.67
CA LYS A 156 16.00 -6.01 28.22
C LYS A 156 15.48 -4.64 28.64
N ILE A 157 15.38 -3.74 27.68
CA ILE A 157 14.78 -2.43 27.89
C ILE A 157 13.27 -2.57 27.64
N GLU A 158 12.45 -2.31 28.65
CA GLU A 158 10.99 -2.31 28.48
C GLU A 158 10.59 -1.34 27.36
N GLY A 159 9.79 -1.82 26.40
CA GLY A 159 9.36 -1.03 25.24
C GLY A 159 10.29 -1.03 24.03
N VAL A 160 11.49 -1.64 24.11
CA VAL A 160 12.39 -1.80 22.96
C VAL A 160 12.54 -3.28 22.60
N SER A 161 12.08 -3.66 21.41
CA SER A 161 12.32 -4.99 20.84
C SER A 161 13.37 -4.91 19.74
N PHE A 162 14.23 -5.92 19.71
CA PHE A 162 15.15 -6.15 18.61
C PHE A 162 14.50 -7.15 17.66
N SER A 163 14.49 -6.84 16.36
CA SER A 163 14.04 -7.75 15.32
C SER A 163 15.11 -7.89 14.26
N GLU A 164 15.28 -9.11 13.76
CA GLU A 164 16.20 -9.43 12.67
C GLU A 164 15.42 -9.33 11.37
N ASN A 165 15.78 -8.36 10.52
CA ASN A 165 15.23 -8.26 9.18
C ASN A 165 16.13 -9.02 8.20
N TRP A 166 15.63 -10.14 7.68
CA TRP A 166 16.29 -10.94 6.67
C TRP A 166 15.96 -10.40 5.28
N THR A 167 16.96 -9.84 4.60
CA THR A 167 16.84 -9.35 3.22
C THR A 167 17.67 -10.22 2.27
N PHE A 168 17.33 -10.22 0.98
CA PHE A 168 18.02 -11.00 -0.05
C PHE A 168 18.27 -10.12 -1.28
N ILE A 169 19.35 -10.41 -1.99
CA ILE A 169 19.64 -9.84 -3.31
C ILE A 169 19.51 -10.98 -4.31
N ILE A 170 18.80 -10.73 -5.41
CA ILE A 170 18.66 -11.71 -6.49
C ILE A 170 19.95 -11.69 -7.30
N GLU A 171 20.74 -12.76 -7.21
CA GLU A 171 21.96 -12.93 -8.00
C GLU A 171 21.63 -13.40 -9.43
N GLU A 172 20.71 -14.36 -9.56
CA GLU A 172 20.29 -14.91 -10.86
C GLU A 172 18.76 -15.08 -10.91
N THR A 173 18.12 -14.44 -11.89
CA THR A 173 16.65 -14.43 -12.03
C THR A 173 16.10 -15.75 -12.57
N ASP A 174 16.85 -16.44 -13.44
CA ASP A 174 16.39 -17.67 -14.12
C ASP A 174 16.28 -18.89 -13.19
N LYS A 175 16.97 -18.86 -12.05
CA LYS A 175 16.92 -19.91 -11.04
C LYS A 175 15.78 -19.74 -10.04
N ILE A 176 15.04 -18.62 -10.10
CA ILE A 176 13.90 -18.39 -9.21
C ILE A 176 12.74 -19.30 -9.64
N PRO A 177 12.24 -20.18 -8.77
CA PRO A 177 11.07 -20.99 -9.07
C PRO A 177 9.87 -20.12 -9.47
N ARG A 178 9.08 -20.59 -10.44
CA ARG A 178 7.92 -19.84 -10.96
C ARG A 178 6.87 -19.51 -9.89
N GLU A 179 6.86 -20.24 -8.77
CA GLU A 179 6.04 -19.97 -7.58
C GLU A 179 6.34 -18.61 -6.92
N TYR A 180 7.59 -18.14 -7.03
CA TYR A 180 8.04 -16.85 -6.51
C TYR A 180 8.08 -15.77 -7.59
N MET A 181 7.72 -16.10 -8.85
CA MET A 181 7.64 -15.16 -9.97
C MET A 181 6.19 -14.74 -10.21
N VAL A 182 5.89 -13.45 -10.01
CA VAL A 182 4.59 -12.88 -10.37
C VAL A 182 4.67 -12.25 -11.76
N PRO A 183 3.80 -12.64 -12.72
CA PRO A 183 3.72 -11.98 -14.01
C PRO A 183 3.38 -10.49 -13.87
N ASP A 184 4.07 -9.63 -14.63
CA ASP A 184 3.79 -8.19 -14.63
C ASP A 184 2.46 -7.91 -15.35
N GLU A 185 1.39 -7.80 -14.56
CA GLU A 185 0.05 -7.51 -15.06
C GLU A 185 -0.03 -6.19 -15.82
N LYS A 186 0.79 -5.19 -15.48
CA LYS A 186 0.74 -3.88 -16.13
C LYS A 186 1.27 -3.98 -17.56
N LYS A 187 2.39 -4.68 -17.74
CA LYS A 187 2.93 -4.95 -19.09
C LYS A 187 2.01 -5.83 -19.91
N ILE A 188 1.44 -6.87 -19.31
CA ILE A 188 0.44 -7.72 -19.96
C ILE A 188 -0.74 -6.87 -20.42
N ARG A 189 -1.31 -6.02 -19.56
CA ARG A 189 -2.41 -5.11 -19.93
C ARG A 189 -2.02 -4.13 -21.03
N GLN A 190 -0.79 -3.64 -21.08
CA GLN A 190 -0.32 -2.77 -22.17
C GLN A 190 -0.31 -3.50 -23.51
N VAL A 191 0.24 -4.73 -23.54
CA VAL A 191 0.27 -5.57 -24.75
C VAL A 191 -1.15 -5.92 -25.20
N VAL A 192 -2.02 -6.32 -24.27
CA VAL A 192 -3.44 -6.59 -24.55
C VAL A 192 -4.18 -5.36 -25.07
N LYS A 193 -3.91 -4.15 -24.54
CA LYS A 193 -4.52 -2.91 -25.05
C LYS A 193 -4.01 -2.52 -26.44
N ALA A 194 -2.74 -2.78 -26.74
CA ALA A 194 -2.13 -2.45 -28.03
C ALA A 194 -2.59 -3.42 -29.13
N LEU A 195 -2.55 -4.73 -28.87
CA LEU A 195 -2.84 -5.78 -29.85
C LEU A 195 -4.31 -6.22 -29.86
N LYS A 196 -5.09 -5.91 -28.81
CA LYS A 196 -6.52 -6.22 -28.69
C LYS A 196 -6.82 -7.67 -29.07
N ALA A 197 -7.61 -7.91 -30.12
CA ALA A 197 -8.02 -9.23 -30.58
C ALA A 197 -6.85 -10.08 -31.12
N ASP A 198 -5.74 -9.45 -31.53
CA ASP A 198 -4.55 -10.13 -32.07
C ASP A 198 -3.54 -10.51 -30.97
N THR A 199 -3.89 -10.32 -29.69
CA THR A 199 -2.99 -10.66 -28.58
C THR A 199 -2.93 -12.17 -28.35
N ASN A 200 -1.84 -12.81 -28.75
CA ASN A 200 -1.57 -14.22 -28.49
C ASN A 200 -0.49 -14.41 -27.41
N ILE A 201 -0.86 -14.24 -26.14
CA ILE A 201 0.01 -14.55 -25.00
C ILE A 201 -0.41 -15.91 -24.44
N PRO A 202 0.47 -16.95 -24.50
CA PRO A 202 0.15 -18.26 -23.95
C PRO A 202 -0.28 -18.18 -22.48
N GLY A 203 -1.46 -18.72 -22.18
CA GLY A 203 -2.02 -18.75 -20.81
C GLY A 203 -2.92 -17.56 -20.42
N ILE A 204 -3.18 -16.61 -21.32
CA ILE A 204 -4.04 -15.45 -21.06
C ILE A 204 -5.23 -15.44 -22.02
N LYS A 205 -6.45 -15.36 -21.46
CA LYS A 205 -7.69 -15.20 -22.25
C LYS A 205 -8.07 -13.72 -22.30
N VAL A 206 -7.99 -13.13 -23.50
CA VAL A 206 -8.39 -11.74 -23.75
C VAL A 206 -9.85 -11.71 -24.24
N TYR A 207 -10.66 -10.82 -23.68
CA TYR A 207 -12.03 -10.54 -24.14
C TYR A 207 -12.28 -9.03 -24.20
N ALA A 208 -13.17 -8.62 -25.09
CA ALA A 208 -13.55 -7.21 -25.26
C ALA A 208 -14.93 -6.96 -24.66
N GLU A 209 -15.01 -6.10 -23.65
CA GLU A 209 -16.26 -5.59 -23.09
C GLU A 209 -16.55 -4.23 -23.72
N LYS A 210 -17.73 -4.08 -24.34
CA LYS A 210 -18.17 -2.80 -24.90
C LYS A 210 -18.74 -1.96 -23.77
N THR A 211 -18.01 -0.92 -23.36
CA THR A 211 -18.48 0.06 -22.36
C THR A 211 -18.88 1.35 -23.06
N VAL A 212 -20.03 1.91 -22.68
CA VAL A 212 -20.50 3.21 -23.15
C VAL A 212 -19.98 4.28 -22.19
N SER A 213 -19.30 5.29 -22.71
CA SER A 213 -18.82 6.42 -21.92
C SER A 213 -19.16 7.73 -22.62
N ALA A 214 -19.81 8.67 -21.93
CA ALA A 214 -19.82 10.07 -22.37
C ALA A 214 -18.65 10.84 -21.77
N ARG A 215 -18.17 11.78 -22.57
CA ARG A 215 -17.17 12.78 -22.21
C ARG A 215 -17.86 14.14 -22.16
N THR A 216 -17.42 14.98 -21.23
CA THR A 216 -17.92 16.34 -20.97
C THR A 216 -16.76 17.26 -20.68
#